data_AF-A0A2K3IW40-F1
#
_entry.id   AF-A0A2K3IW40-F1
#
_cell.length_a   1.000
_cell.length_b   1.000
_cell.length_c   1.000
_cell.angle_alpha   90.00
_cell.angle_beta   90.00
_cell.angle_gamma   90.00
#
_symmetry.space_group_name_H-M   'P 1'
#
loop_
_entity.id
_entity.type
_entity.pdbx_description
1 polymer ?
#
loop_
_entity_poly.entity_id
_entity_poly.type
_entity_poly.pdbx_seq_one_letter_code
_entity_poly.pdbx_strand_id
1 'polypeptide(L)'
;MRDLAKFLGVEEDKEFKIGNYIERYKIIGNILMYSRNEVEWYASTADINGLINAEIIPIKTFTEDEKVIARNIDKKYKWIARDKEDDLLCIYKNKPLKEDISWIDKFHEYTLLDVFQDLFKSIQWEDSEPTLIEDIYKED
;
A
#
# COMPACT_ATOMS: atom_id res chain seq x y z
N MET A 1 -13.33 10.23 12.37
CA MET A 1 -13.56 8.79 12.62
C MET A 1 -14.83 8.41 11.87
N ARG A 2 -14.77 7.50 10.88
CA ARG A 2 -16.01 7.05 10.22
C ARG A 2 -16.79 6.16 11.20
N ASP A 3 -18.10 6.27 11.17
CA ASP A 3 -19.02 5.46 11.97
C ASP A 3 -19.01 4.02 11.45
N LEU A 4 -18.69 3.06 12.32
CA LEU A 4 -18.54 1.65 11.94
C LEU A 4 -19.89 1.00 11.57
N ALA A 5 -20.96 1.35 12.28
CA ALA A 5 -22.30 0.84 12.00
C ALA A 5 -22.76 1.33 10.63
N LYS A 6 -22.54 2.61 10.34
CA LYS A 6 -22.79 3.20 9.02
C LYS A 6 -21.94 2.58 7.92
N PHE A 7 -20.66 2.29 8.18
CA PHE A 7 -19.76 1.68 7.19
C PHE A 7 -20.22 0.27 6.78
N LEU A 8 -20.66 -0.53 7.76
CA LEU A 8 -21.15 -1.89 7.51
C LEU A 8 -22.63 -1.93 7.09
N GLY A 9 -23.34 -0.80 7.11
CA GLY A 9 -24.77 -0.75 6.78
C GLY A 9 -25.64 -1.48 7.82
N VAL A 10 -25.20 -1.52 9.07
CA VAL A 10 -25.90 -2.18 10.19
C VAL A 10 -26.28 -1.15 11.25
N GLU A 11 -27.23 -1.51 12.11
CA GLU A 11 -27.61 -0.70 13.26
C GLU A 11 -26.72 -1.01 14.48
N GLU A 12 -26.48 0.00 15.32
CA GLU A 12 -25.75 -0.19 16.58
C GLU A 12 -26.53 -1.15 17.51
N ASP A 13 -25.80 -2.00 18.24
CA ASP A 13 -26.34 -3.05 19.12
C ASP A 13 -27.26 -4.09 18.45
N LYS A 14 -27.35 -4.11 17.10
CA LYS A 14 -28.01 -5.19 16.36
C LYS A 14 -27.02 -6.29 16.01
N GLU A 15 -27.47 -7.53 16.19
CA GLU A 15 -26.70 -8.71 15.81
C GLU A 15 -26.74 -8.94 14.29
N PHE A 16 -25.59 -9.25 13.70
CA PHE A 16 -25.44 -9.60 12.29
C PHE A 16 -24.42 -10.73 12.11
N LYS A 17 -24.36 -11.29 10.91
CA LYS A 17 -23.41 -12.34 10.52
C LYS A 17 -22.51 -11.84 9.40
N ILE A 18 -21.25 -12.25 9.42
CA ILE A 18 -20.30 -12.03 8.34
C ILE A 18 -20.08 -13.40 7.68
N GLY A 19 -20.43 -13.54 6.40
CA GLY A 19 -20.33 -14.82 5.68
C GLY A 19 -21.17 -15.95 6.29
N ASN A 20 -20.71 -17.19 6.10
CA ASN A 20 -21.37 -18.41 6.61
C ASN A 20 -20.78 -18.91 7.94
N TYR A 21 -20.10 -18.04 8.68
CA TYR A 21 -19.47 -18.39 9.95
C TYR A 21 -20.51 -18.56 11.07
N ILE A 22 -20.12 -19.31 12.11
CA ILE A 22 -21.00 -19.64 13.26
C ILE A 22 -21.13 -18.42 14.17
N GLU A 23 -20.13 -17.53 14.14
CA GLU A 23 -20.04 -16.30 14.89
C GLU A 23 -21.19 -15.32 14.60
N ARG A 24 -21.70 -14.69 15.66
CA ARG A 24 -22.56 -13.51 15.61
C ARG A 24 -21.76 -12.27 15.99
N TYR A 25 -22.12 -11.14 15.40
CA TYR A 25 -21.41 -9.88 15.56
C TYR A 25 -22.38 -8.77 15.94
N LYS A 26 -21.92 -7.76 16.68
CA LYS A 26 -22.64 -6.49 16.87
C LYS A 26 -21.65 -5.36 17.11
N ILE A 27 -22.10 -4.11 16.97
CA ILE A 27 -21.25 -2.94 17.24
C ILE A 27 -21.74 -2.26 18.50
N ILE A 28 -20.81 -1.95 19.41
CA ILE A 28 -21.06 -1.12 20.60
C ILE A 28 -19.95 -0.07 20.66
N GLY A 29 -20.27 1.21 20.55
CA GLY A 29 -19.30 2.30 20.69
C GLY A 29 -18.11 2.18 19.74
N ASN A 30 -18.35 1.88 18.46
CA ASN A 30 -17.34 1.61 17.41
C ASN A 30 -16.42 0.40 17.67
N ILE A 31 -16.79 -0.51 18.58
CA ILE A 31 -16.09 -1.77 18.79
C ILE A 31 -16.93 -2.89 18.18
N LEU A 32 -16.32 -3.69 17.29
CA LEU A 32 -16.95 -4.93 16.83
C LEU A 32 -16.86 -5.97 17.94
N MET A 33 -18.00 -6.34 18.46
CA MET A 33 -18.19 -7.46 19.36
C MET A 33 -18.46 -8.71 18.52
N TYR A 34 -17.91 -9.85 18.92
CA TYR A 34 -18.24 -11.14 18.34
C TYR A 34 -18.56 -12.16 19.43
N SER A 35 -19.33 -13.17 19.06
CA SER A 35 -19.80 -14.20 19.98
C SER A 35 -19.88 -15.54 19.24
N ARG A 36 -19.19 -16.55 19.79
CA ARG A 36 -19.23 -17.93 19.29
C ARG A 36 -20.34 -18.77 19.92
N ASN A 37 -20.85 -18.34 21.07
CA ASN A 37 -21.81 -19.07 21.92
C ASN A 37 -22.92 -18.09 22.35
N GLU A 38 -24.16 -18.50 22.64
CA GLU A 38 -25.26 -17.54 22.95
C GLU A 38 -25.08 -16.66 24.20
N VAL A 39 -24.02 -16.87 24.99
CA VAL A 39 -23.89 -16.32 26.34
C VAL A 39 -22.83 -15.23 26.45
N GLU A 40 -21.73 -15.32 25.71
CA GLU A 40 -20.56 -14.45 25.92
C GLU A 40 -20.22 -13.64 24.67
N TRP A 41 -19.82 -12.39 24.89
CA TRP A 41 -19.40 -11.45 23.86
C TRP A 41 -17.96 -11.01 24.10
N TYR A 42 -17.14 -11.04 23.05
CA TYR A 42 -15.74 -10.65 23.08
C TYR A 42 -15.51 -9.49 22.12
N ALA A 43 -14.65 -8.55 22.49
CA ALA A 43 -14.15 -7.56 21.54
C ALA A 43 -13.28 -8.28 20.48
N SER A 44 -13.53 -7.98 19.21
CA SER A 44 -12.64 -8.43 18.14
C SER A 44 -11.25 -7.83 18.34
N THR A 45 -10.20 -8.65 18.16
CA THR A 45 -8.81 -8.16 18.11
C THR A 45 -8.51 -7.46 16.80
N ALA A 46 -9.37 -7.59 15.79
CA ALA A 46 -9.25 -6.82 14.56
C ALA A 46 -9.54 -5.36 14.89
N ASP A 47 -8.52 -4.50 14.79
CA ASP A 47 -8.69 -3.05 14.88
C ASP A 47 -9.41 -2.56 13.63
N ILE A 48 -10.73 -2.64 13.68
CA ILE A 48 -11.59 -2.23 12.56
C ILE A 48 -11.62 -0.71 12.41
N ASN A 49 -11.34 0.03 13.50
CA ASN A 49 -11.06 1.46 13.39
C ASN A 49 -9.79 1.71 12.58
N GLY A 50 -8.78 0.86 12.73
CA GLY A 50 -7.61 0.78 11.85
C GLY A 50 -7.98 0.47 10.39
N LEU A 51 -8.86 -0.52 10.13
CA LEU A 51 -9.32 -0.85 8.76
C LEU A 51 -10.05 0.31 8.07
N ILE A 52 -10.89 1.02 8.80
CA ILE A 52 -11.65 2.18 8.28
C ILE A 52 -10.72 3.31 7.81
N ASN A 53 -9.56 3.43 8.45
CA ASN A 53 -8.54 4.43 8.12
C ASN A 53 -7.34 3.81 7.40
N ALA A 54 -7.42 2.55 6.96
CA ALA A 54 -6.31 1.87 6.33
C ALA A 54 -5.98 2.59 5.01
N GLU A 55 -4.73 2.96 4.85
CA GLU A 55 -4.19 3.38 3.56
C GLU A 55 -4.19 2.16 2.63
N ILE A 56 -4.94 2.22 1.54
CA ILE A 56 -4.89 1.18 0.50
C ILE A 56 -3.59 1.41 -0.25
N ILE A 57 -2.59 0.57 0.02
CA ILE A 57 -1.34 0.56 -0.74
C ILE A 57 -1.62 -0.22 -2.03
N PRO A 58 -1.65 0.43 -3.21
CA PRO A 58 -1.87 -0.27 -4.47
C PRO A 58 -0.74 -1.26 -4.72
N ILE A 59 -1.10 -2.51 -5.07
CA ILE A 59 -0.10 -3.50 -5.49
C ILE A 59 0.46 -3.05 -6.83
N LYS A 60 1.76 -2.78 -6.85
CA LYS A 60 2.48 -2.45 -8.08
C LYS A 60 2.58 -3.70 -8.94
N THR A 61 2.13 -3.60 -10.18
CA THR A 61 2.28 -4.65 -11.19
C THR A 61 3.23 -4.17 -12.27
N PHE A 62 4.02 -5.10 -12.80
CA PHE A 62 5.04 -4.84 -13.80
C PHE A 62 4.93 -5.87 -14.93
N THR A 63 5.07 -5.39 -16.16
CA THR A 63 5.17 -6.20 -17.37
C THR A 63 6.46 -7.01 -17.40
N GLU A 64 6.51 -8.05 -18.22
CA GLU A 64 7.73 -8.85 -18.38
C GLU A 64 8.90 -8.02 -18.93
N ASP A 65 8.65 -7.05 -19.81
CA ASP A 65 9.69 -6.15 -20.33
C ASP A 65 10.27 -5.25 -19.23
N GLU A 66 9.41 -4.68 -18.37
CA GLU A 66 9.85 -3.90 -17.20
C GLU A 66 10.67 -4.75 -16.23
N LYS A 67 10.27 -6.00 -15.99
CA LYS A 67 11.04 -6.95 -15.17
C LYS A 67 12.40 -7.25 -15.78
N VAL A 68 12.48 -7.46 -17.09
CA VAL A 68 13.75 -7.69 -17.80
C VAL A 68 14.65 -6.47 -17.70
N ILE A 69 14.12 -5.26 -17.90
CA ILE A 69 14.88 -4.02 -17.75
C ILE A 69 15.40 -3.90 -16.31
N ALA A 70 14.52 -3.99 -15.31
CA ALA A 70 14.87 -3.88 -13.90
C ALA A 70 15.94 -4.90 -13.47
N ARG A 71 15.84 -6.14 -13.96
CA ARG A 71 16.83 -7.20 -13.69
C ARG A 71 18.21 -6.87 -14.24
N ASN A 72 18.31 -6.08 -15.30
CA ASN A 72 19.56 -5.72 -15.98
C ASN A 72 20.09 -4.32 -15.60
N ILE A 73 19.40 -3.56 -14.76
CA ILE A 73 19.96 -2.33 -14.17
C ILE A 73 21.20 -2.69 -13.33
N ASP A 74 22.27 -1.89 -13.47
CA ASP A 74 23.49 -2.02 -12.68
C ASP A 74 23.15 -2.07 -11.18
N LYS A 75 23.60 -3.14 -10.51
CA LYS A 75 23.23 -3.47 -9.12
C LYS A 75 23.68 -2.44 -8.09
N LYS A 76 24.50 -1.45 -8.47
CA LYS A 76 24.75 -0.28 -7.62
C LYS A 76 23.50 0.56 -7.40
N TYR A 77 22.56 0.59 -8.34
CA TYR A 77 21.26 1.23 -8.18
C TYR A 77 20.27 0.25 -7.56
N LYS A 78 19.63 0.67 -6.48
CA LYS A 78 18.74 -0.16 -5.66
C LYS A 78 17.30 0.30 -5.71
N TRP A 79 17.09 1.59 -5.98
CA TRP A 79 15.78 2.22 -5.89
C TRP A 79 15.42 2.88 -7.20
N ILE A 80 14.13 2.91 -7.51
CA ILE A 80 13.55 3.60 -8.65
C ILE A 80 12.33 4.38 -8.17
N ALA A 81 12.23 5.63 -8.59
CA ALA A 81 11.17 6.55 -8.20
C ALA A 81 10.87 7.51 -9.35
N ARG A 82 9.72 8.17 -9.27
CA ARG A 82 9.26 9.12 -10.28
C ARG A 82 9.08 10.48 -9.64
N ASP A 83 9.71 11.50 -10.20
CA ASP A 83 9.60 12.87 -9.72
C ASP A 83 8.25 13.48 -10.14
N LYS A 84 7.81 14.50 -9.39
CA LYS A 84 6.59 15.25 -9.71
C LYS A 84 6.78 16.14 -10.92
N GLU A 85 7.93 16.82 -10.93
CA GLU A 85 8.32 17.74 -11.99
C GLU A 85 8.80 16.93 -13.19
N ASP A 86 8.28 17.26 -14.37
CA ASP A 86 8.61 16.64 -15.65
C ASP A 86 8.41 15.10 -15.74
N ASP A 87 7.69 14.51 -14.78
CA ASP A 87 7.36 13.07 -14.71
C ASP A 87 8.59 12.14 -14.65
N LEU A 88 9.78 12.65 -14.34
CA LEU A 88 11.07 11.97 -14.58
C LEU A 88 11.22 10.63 -13.83
N LEU A 89 11.57 9.58 -14.56
CA LEU A 89 11.89 8.27 -13.99
C LEU A 89 13.37 8.21 -13.61
N CYS A 90 13.64 8.04 -12.32
CA CYS A 90 14.99 8.13 -11.76
C CYS A 90 15.37 6.84 -11.03
N ILE A 91 16.63 6.43 -11.14
CA ILE A 91 17.22 5.32 -10.37
C ILE A 91 18.28 5.83 -9.41
N TYR A 92 18.35 5.26 -8.21
CA TYR A 92 19.16 5.75 -7.10
C TYR A 92 19.99 4.63 -6.46
N LYS A 93 21.23 4.95 -6.07
CA LYS A 93 22.09 4.01 -5.31
C LYS A 93 21.64 3.87 -3.86
N ASN A 94 21.33 5.00 -3.23
CA ASN A 94 20.83 5.09 -1.86
C ASN A 94 19.33 5.32 -1.88
N LYS A 95 18.65 5.03 -0.76
CA LYS A 95 17.21 5.28 -0.65
C LYS A 95 16.97 6.80 -0.70
N PRO A 96 16.29 7.33 -1.74
CA PRO A 96 16.02 8.76 -1.81
C PRO A 96 14.97 9.18 -0.77
N LEU A 97 14.98 10.46 -0.41
CA LEU A 97 13.96 11.11 0.39
C LEU A 97 12.99 11.85 -0.53
N LYS A 98 11.71 11.77 -0.25
CA LYS A 98 10.68 12.51 -0.99
C LYS A 98 10.63 13.95 -0.47
N GLU A 99 10.78 14.91 -1.36
CA GLU A 99 10.65 16.35 -1.07
C GLU A 99 9.40 16.91 -1.76
N ASP A 100 9.27 18.24 -1.88
CA ASP A 100 8.04 18.88 -2.40
C ASP A 100 7.74 18.56 -3.88
N ILE A 101 8.80 18.33 -4.68
CA ILE A 101 8.72 18.21 -6.15
C ILE A 101 9.52 17.04 -6.73
N SER A 102 10.44 16.45 -5.97
CA SER A 102 11.33 15.39 -6.44
C SER A 102 11.81 14.47 -5.32
N TRP A 103 12.38 13.35 -5.72
CA TRP A 103 13.09 12.41 -4.87
C TRP A 103 14.58 12.76 -4.84
N ILE A 104 15.10 13.06 -3.65
CA ILE A 104 16.48 13.51 -3.46
C ILE A 104 17.29 12.44 -2.72
N ASP A 105 18.38 11.99 -3.34
CA ASP A 105 19.45 11.31 -2.62
C ASP A 105 20.44 12.33 -2.04
N LYS A 106 20.78 12.19 -0.76
CA LYS A 106 21.72 13.07 -0.04
C LYS A 106 23.08 13.16 -0.74
N PHE A 107 23.50 12.09 -1.39
CA PHE A 107 24.77 12.02 -2.10
C PHE A 107 24.66 12.33 -3.59
N HIS A 108 23.46 12.69 -4.06
CA HIS A 108 23.15 12.93 -5.47
C HIS A 108 23.55 11.74 -6.37
N GLU A 109 23.51 10.51 -5.84
CA GLU A 109 23.89 9.31 -6.58
C GLU A 109 22.67 8.71 -7.30
N TYR A 110 22.19 9.45 -8.30
CA TYR A 110 21.06 9.06 -9.13
C TYR A 110 21.37 9.16 -10.63
N THR A 111 20.52 8.57 -11.45
CA THR A 111 20.59 8.64 -12.91
C THR A 111 19.17 8.61 -13.48
N LEU A 112 18.94 9.36 -14.56
CA LEU A 112 17.67 9.32 -15.28
C LEU A 112 17.58 8.03 -16.09
N LEU A 113 16.39 7.41 -16.09
CA LEU A 113 16.04 6.27 -16.92
C LEU A 113 15.16 6.74 -18.09
N ASP A 114 15.61 7.80 -18.76
CA ASP A 114 14.87 8.60 -19.74
C ASP A 114 14.43 7.82 -21.00
N VAL A 115 15.25 6.89 -21.48
CA VAL A 115 14.88 6.02 -22.62
C VAL A 115 13.69 5.09 -22.31
N PHE A 116 13.35 4.90 -21.04
CA PHE A 116 12.24 4.07 -20.56
C PHE A 116 11.18 4.90 -19.80
N GLN A 117 11.10 6.22 -20.05
CA GLN A 117 10.20 7.16 -19.39
C GLN A 117 8.71 6.75 -19.45
N ASP A 118 8.31 6.11 -20.55
CA ASP A 118 6.95 5.61 -20.78
C ASP A 118 6.65 4.24 -20.15
N LEU A 119 7.67 3.58 -19.60
CA LEU A 119 7.53 2.36 -18.80
C LEU A 119 7.46 2.71 -17.31
N PHE A 120 7.25 1.69 -16.49
CA PHE A 120 7.12 1.75 -15.03
C PHE A 120 6.03 2.72 -14.58
N LYS A 121 4.87 2.68 -15.25
CA LYS A 121 3.72 3.55 -14.92
C LYS A 121 3.01 3.16 -13.61
N SER A 122 3.33 1.99 -13.02
CA SER A 122 2.91 1.65 -11.66
C SER A 122 3.75 2.34 -10.57
N ILE A 123 4.88 2.95 -10.94
CA ILE A 123 5.69 3.81 -10.06
C ILE A 123 5.25 5.25 -10.31
N GLN A 124 4.67 5.88 -9.29
CA GLN A 124 4.02 7.18 -9.40
C GLN A 124 4.58 8.15 -8.36
N TRP A 125 4.47 9.45 -8.63
CA TRP A 125 4.88 10.47 -7.67
C TRP A 125 4.15 10.31 -6.33
N GLU A 126 2.89 9.88 -6.33
CA GLU A 126 2.05 9.73 -5.15
C GLU A 126 2.54 8.65 -4.18
N ASP A 127 3.41 7.75 -4.63
CA ASP A 127 3.99 6.70 -3.79
C ASP A 127 4.64 7.29 -2.53
N SER A 128 4.28 6.78 -1.35
CA SER A 128 4.85 7.22 -0.07
C SER A 128 6.34 6.84 0.08
N GLU A 129 6.77 5.81 -0.64
CA GLU A 129 8.12 5.24 -0.58
C GLU A 129 8.64 4.93 -2.01
N PRO A 130 9.97 5.05 -2.24
CA PRO A 130 10.55 4.68 -3.52
C PRO A 130 10.51 3.16 -3.68
N THR A 131 10.50 2.69 -4.93
CA THR A 131 10.39 1.25 -5.22
C THR A 131 11.77 0.60 -5.20
N LEU A 132 11.93 -0.52 -4.49
CA LEU A 132 13.11 -1.36 -4.63
C LEU A 132 13.12 -2.01 -6.01
N ILE A 133 14.19 -1.81 -6.77
CA ILE A 133 14.33 -2.37 -8.13
C ILE A 133 14.25 -3.90 -8.10
N GLU A 134 14.77 -4.53 -7.03
CA GLU A 134 14.69 -5.97 -6.86
C GLU A 134 13.26 -6.52 -6.71
N ASP A 135 12.36 -5.75 -6.10
CA ASP A 135 10.97 -6.18 -5.90
C ASP A 135 10.16 -6.16 -7.20
N ILE A 136 10.66 -5.51 -8.25
CA ILE A 136 10.02 -5.48 -9.57
C ILE A 136 10.05 -6.87 -10.23
N TYR A 137 11.16 -7.60 -10.08
CA TYR A 137 11.42 -8.85 -10.80
C TYR A 137 11.55 -10.09 -9.90
N LYS A 138 11.34 -9.95 -8.59
CA LYS A 138 11.13 -11.10 -7.71
C LYS A 138 9.80 -11.75 -8.10
N GLU A 139 9.84 -13.06 -8.30
CA GLU A 139 8.63 -13.89 -8.36
C GLU A 139 8.25 -14.24 -6.92
N ASP A 140 6.95 -14.23 -6.61
CA ASP A 140 6.41 -14.76 -5.34
C ASP A 140 6.72 -16.26 -5.16
#